data_AF-A0A445HD49-F1
#
_entry.id   AF-A0A445HD49-F1
#
_cell.length_a   1.000
_cell.length_b   1.000
_cell.length_c   1.000
_cell.angle_alpha   90.00
_cell.angle_beta   90.00
_cell.angle_gamma   90.00
#
_symmetry.space_group_name_H-M   'P 1'
#
loop_
_entity.id
_entity.type
_entity.pdbx_description
1 polymer ?
#
loop_
_entity_poly.entity_id
_entity_poly.type
_entity_poly.pdbx_seq_one_letter_code
_entity_poly.pdbx_strand_id
1 'polypeptide(L)'
;MSTAATPINASAPFQFYWGPDNVDDKFYIYMHFSEVEILAENETRTFNIFMNGKLFYGPLTPGYLTTNTIYAKSALTGATRYLFSLAKTGTSTLPPIINAMEIYKVIDFPQSETEQDDVDAITNIKNAYGVDRNWQGDPCGPVAYIWEGLNCSYDNTPRITSLNLSSSGLTGQISSFISELTMLQYLDLSNNSLSGSLPDFLTQLQSLKVLNLVNNNLTGPVPGGLVERSKEGSLSLRLKKKSIGLNASLKYAFFPL
;
A
#
# COMPACT_ATOMS: atom_id res chain seq x y z
N MET A 1 -28.92 -9.16 -11.92
CA MET A 1 -27.64 -9.46 -11.25
C MET A 1 -27.74 -10.89 -10.75
N SER A 2 -27.06 -11.83 -11.40
CA SER A 2 -26.96 -13.21 -10.95
C SER A 2 -26.04 -13.25 -9.73
N THR A 3 -26.62 -13.27 -8.53
CA THR A 3 -25.94 -13.26 -7.22
C THR A 3 -25.36 -14.64 -6.83
N ALA A 4 -25.40 -15.59 -7.76
CA ALA A 4 -24.91 -16.95 -7.60
C ALA A 4 -24.64 -17.61 -8.95
N ALA A 5 -23.80 -18.65 -8.94
CA ALA A 5 -23.48 -19.48 -10.09
C ALA A 5 -23.87 -20.95 -9.83
N THR A 6 -24.31 -21.62 -10.89
CA THR A 6 -24.70 -23.04 -10.91
C THR A 6 -24.18 -23.67 -12.21
N PRO A 7 -23.96 -25.00 -12.30
CA PRO A 7 -23.39 -25.59 -13.51
C PRO A 7 -24.40 -25.59 -14.65
N ILE A 8 -23.92 -25.39 -15.87
CA ILE A 8 -24.73 -25.43 -17.09
C ILE A 8 -25.41 -26.80 -17.25
N ASN A 9 -24.67 -27.87 -16.96
CA ASN A 9 -25.22 -29.21 -16.88
C ASN A 9 -25.60 -29.50 -15.42
N ALA A 10 -26.90 -29.52 -15.12
CA ALA A 10 -27.42 -29.72 -13.77
C ALA A 10 -27.07 -31.09 -13.15
N SER A 11 -26.69 -32.07 -13.97
CA SER A 11 -26.24 -33.39 -13.51
C SER A 11 -24.73 -33.48 -13.30
N ALA A 12 -23.95 -32.52 -13.80
CA ALA A 12 -22.50 -32.49 -13.66
C ALA A 12 -22.07 -31.69 -12.41
N PRO A 13 -20.91 -32.00 -11.83
CA PRO A 13 -20.31 -31.16 -10.80
C PRO A 13 -19.99 -29.75 -11.33
N PHE A 14 -20.14 -28.72 -10.50
CA PHE A 14 -19.62 -27.39 -10.79
C PHE A 14 -18.13 -27.37 -10.53
N GLN A 15 -17.32 -27.22 -11.59
CA GLN A 15 -15.87 -27.27 -11.49
C GLN A 15 -15.24 -25.96 -11.93
N PHE A 16 -14.25 -25.52 -11.17
CA PHE A 16 -13.41 -24.39 -11.52
C PHE A 16 -12.05 -24.56 -10.87
N TYR A 17 -11.10 -23.77 -11.34
CA TYR A 17 -9.73 -23.84 -10.89
C TYR A 17 -9.22 -22.47 -10.49
N TRP A 18 -8.27 -22.51 -9.55
CA TRP A 18 -7.47 -21.36 -9.18
C TRP A 18 -6.04 -21.84 -8.94
N GLY A 19 -5.04 -20.99 -9.20
CA GLY A 19 -3.64 -21.31 -8.94
C GLY A 19 -2.90 -20.06 -8.46
N PRO A 20 -1.92 -20.22 -7.54
CA PRO A 20 -1.10 -19.11 -7.09
C PRO A 20 -0.05 -18.73 -8.14
N ASP A 21 0.47 -17.51 -8.06
CA ASP A 21 1.60 -17.06 -8.89
C ASP A 21 2.90 -17.78 -8.49
N ASN A 22 3.07 -18.10 -7.21
CA ASN A 22 4.18 -18.88 -6.68
C ASN A 22 3.66 -20.07 -5.84
N VAL A 23 4.23 -21.26 -6.03
CA VAL A 23 3.85 -22.49 -5.30
C VAL A 23 4.12 -22.42 -3.80
N ASP A 24 5.07 -21.59 -3.39
CA ASP A 24 5.44 -21.38 -1.98
C ASP A 24 4.51 -20.38 -1.27
N ASP A 25 3.64 -19.70 -2.04
CA ASP A 25 2.64 -18.81 -1.46
C ASP A 25 1.70 -19.62 -0.55
N LYS A 26 1.37 -19.01 0.57
CA LYS A 26 0.39 -19.52 1.53
C LYS A 26 -0.89 -18.74 1.34
N PHE A 27 -2.04 -19.41 1.32
CA PHE A 27 -3.32 -18.72 1.15
C PHE A 27 -4.44 -19.39 1.95
N TYR A 28 -5.44 -18.60 2.29
CA TYR A 28 -6.69 -19.03 2.90
C TYR A 28 -7.83 -18.83 1.92
N ILE A 29 -8.74 -19.78 1.87
CA ILE A 29 -9.91 -19.74 0.98
C ILE A 29 -11.16 -19.71 1.84
N TYR A 30 -12.10 -18.87 1.45
CA TYR A 30 -13.44 -18.77 2.01
C TYR A 30 -14.44 -18.89 0.86
N MET A 31 -15.36 -19.83 0.97
CA MET A 31 -16.42 -20.08 -0.01
C MET A 31 -17.76 -19.78 0.64
N HIS A 32 -18.56 -18.92 0.00
CA HIS A 32 -19.84 -18.46 0.53
C HIS A 32 -20.99 -19.05 -0.26
N PHE A 33 -21.95 -19.58 0.48
CA PHE A 33 -23.13 -20.25 -0.03
C PHE A 33 -24.38 -19.69 0.64
N SER A 34 -25.39 -19.39 -0.16
CA SER A 34 -26.71 -18.98 0.26
C SER A 34 -27.70 -19.47 -0.77
N GLU A 35 -28.80 -20.06 -0.32
CA GLU A 35 -29.90 -20.37 -1.23
C GLU A 35 -30.62 -19.04 -1.54
N VAL A 36 -30.70 -18.70 -2.82
CA VAL A 36 -31.30 -17.45 -3.31
C VAL A 36 -32.65 -17.70 -3.98
N GLU A 37 -33.04 -18.97 -4.13
CA GLU A 37 -34.32 -19.42 -4.67
C GLU A 37 -35.21 -19.97 -3.55
N ILE A 38 -36.50 -19.67 -3.58
CA ILE A 38 -37.47 -20.35 -2.71
C ILE A 38 -37.74 -21.71 -3.33
N LEU A 39 -37.26 -22.77 -2.68
CA LEU A 39 -37.40 -24.15 -3.17
C LEU A 39 -38.81 -24.68 -2.93
N ALA A 40 -39.35 -25.45 -3.88
CA ALA A 40 -40.58 -26.21 -3.68
C ALA A 40 -40.38 -27.32 -2.62
N GLU A 41 -41.47 -27.84 -2.04
CA GLU A 41 -41.40 -28.87 -0.97
C GLU A 41 -40.66 -30.15 -1.39
N ASN A 42 -40.68 -30.49 -2.68
CA ASN A 42 -39.98 -31.63 -3.25
C ASN A 42 -38.59 -31.29 -3.78
N GLU A 43 -38.15 -30.04 -3.68
CA GLU A 43 -36.85 -29.60 -4.15
C GLU A 43 -35.83 -29.50 -3.02
N THR A 44 -34.63 -29.97 -3.29
CA THR A 44 -33.54 -29.95 -2.32
C THR A 44 -32.22 -29.62 -3.02
N ARG A 45 -31.43 -28.75 -2.41
CA ARG A 45 -30.07 -28.42 -2.87
C ARG A 45 -29.06 -28.84 -1.81
N THR A 46 -28.46 -30.00 -2.03
CA THR A 46 -27.45 -30.56 -1.12
C THR A 46 -26.27 -31.08 -1.93
N PHE A 47 -25.06 -30.69 -1.56
CA PHE A 47 -23.86 -31.02 -2.31
C PHE A 47 -22.63 -31.15 -1.43
N ASN A 48 -21.62 -31.85 -1.94
CA ASN A 48 -20.29 -31.99 -1.35
C ASN A 48 -19.31 -31.09 -2.10
N ILE A 49 -18.35 -30.52 -1.37
CA ILE A 49 -17.28 -29.69 -1.89
C ILE A 49 -16.00 -30.53 -1.86
N PHE A 50 -15.32 -30.62 -3.00
CA PHE A 50 -14.06 -31.32 -3.15
C PHE A 50 -12.97 -30.34 -3.58
N MET A 51 -11.76 -30.58 -3.06
CA MET A 51 -10.55 -29.87 -3.46
C MET A 51 -9.51 -30.90 -3.89
N ASN A 52 -9.04 -30.80 -5.13
CA ASN A 52 -8.12 -31.76 -5.75
C ASN A 52 -8.61 -33.22 -5.63
N GLY A 53 -9.92 -33.42 -5.82
CA GLY A 53 -10.57 -34.73 -5.76
C GLY A 53 -10.80 -35.28 -4.33
N LYS A 54 -10.28 -34.63 -3.28
CA LYS A 54 -10.51 -35.00 -1.88
C LYS A 54 -11.70 -34.23 -1.32
N LEU A 55 -12.51 -34.89 -0.49
CA LEU A 55 -13.63 -34.24 0.19
C LEU A 55 -13.08 -33.12 1.09
N PHE A 56 -13.47 -31.89 0.79
CA PHE A 56 -13.10 -30.70 1.55
C PHE A 56 -14.14 -30.39 2.63
N TYR A 57 -15.42 -30.42 2.25
CA TYR A 57 -16.54 -30.23 3.16
C TYR A 57 -17.81 -30.85 2.57
N GLY A 58 -18.70 -31.37 3.42
CA GLY A 58 -20.04 -31.76 3.00
C GLY A 58 -20.64 -32.87 3.87
N PRO A 59 -21.95 -33.14 3.70
CA PRO A 59 -22.86 -32.44 2.78
C PRO A 59 -23.21 -31.02 3.28
N LEU A 60 -23.37 -30.08 2.35
CA LEU A 60 -23.85 -28.72 2.62
C LEU A 60 -25.24 -28.56 2.02
N THR A 61 -26.17 -28.03 2.81
CA THR A 61 -27.49 -27.55 2.37
C THR A 61 -27.58 -26.06 2.72
N PRO A 62 -27.43 -25.15 1.74
CA PRO A 62 -27.52 -23.72 1.98
C PRO A 62 -28.92 -23.32 2.46
N GLY A 63 -29.02 -22.41 3.44
CA GLY A 63 -30.30 -21.87 3.87
C GLY A 63 -30.77 -20.70 3.00
N TYR A 64 -32.09 -20.52 2.89
CA TYR A 64 -32.68 -19.43 2.11
C TYR A 64 -32.32 -18.07 2.73
N LEU A 65 -31.63 -17.23 1.94
CA LEU A 65 -31.12 -15.92 2.33
C LEU A 65 -30.27 -15.92 3.62
N THR A 66 -29.64 -17.06 3.94
CA THR A 66 -28.62 -17.16 5.00
C THR A 66 -27.28 -17.54 4.42
N THR A 67 -26.19 -17.07 5.03
CA THR A 67 -24.83 -17.31 4.53
C THR A 67 -24.18 -18.46 5.30
N ASN A 68 -23.77 -19.49 4.56
CA ASN A 68 -22.84 -20.52 5.01
C ASN A 68 -21.46 -20.24 4.43
N THR A 69 -20.45 -20.07 5.29
CA THR A 69 -19.06 -19.86 4.88
C THR A 69 -18.23 -21.09 5.20
N ILE A 70 -17.66 -21.71 4.17
CA ILE A 70 -16.75 -22.86 4.29
C ILE A 70 -15.34 -22.37 4.01
N TYR A 71 -14.39 -22.66 4.89
CA TYR A 71 -13.04 -22.12 4.79
C TYR A 71 -11.96 -23.13 5.16
N ALA A 72 -10.75 -22.90 4.65
CA ALA A 72 -9.58 -23.70 5.00
C ALA A 72 -9.10 -23.34 6.42
N LYS A 73 -8.98 -24.32 7.32
CA LYS A 73 -8.50 -24.12 8.70
C LYS A 73 -6.99 -23.89 8.79
N SER A 74 -6.26 -24.21 7.74
CA SER A 74 -4.81 -24.04 7.62
C SER A 74 -4.50 -23.43 6.26
N ALA A 75 -3.41 -22.67 6.19
CA ALA A 75 -2.94 -22.14 4.93
C ALA A 75 -2.67 -23.28 3.93
N LEU A 76 -3.17 -23.10 2.72
CA LEU A 76 -2.92 -23.95 1.58
C LEU A 76 -1.64 -23.46 0.88
N THR A 77 -0.81 -24.37 0.42
CA THR A 77 0.48 -24.09 -0.26
C THR A 77 0.96 -25.35 -1.00
N GLY A 78 1.96 -25.21 -1.87
CA GLY A 78 2.66 -26.33 -2.51
C GLY A 78 2.00 -26.91 -3.76
N ALA A 79 0.99 -26.25 -4.33
CA ALA A 79 0.40 -26.68 -5.61
C ALA A 79 0.30 -25.53 -6.61
N THR A 80 0.52 -25.84 -7.88
CA THR A 80 0.38 -24.90 -9.02
C THR A 80 -1.07 -24.64 -9.38
N ARG A 81 -1.99 -25.52 -8.97
CA ARG A 81 -3.42 -25.44 -9.28
C ARG A 81 -4.23 -26.20 -8.24
N TYR A 82 -5.32 -25.58 -7.82
CA TYR A 82 -6.37 -26.17 -7.00
C TYR A 82 -7.63 -26.32 -7.85
N LEU A 83 -8.10 -27.56 -7.98
CA LEU A 83 -9.37 -27.90 -8.61
C LEU A 83 -10.45 -27.96 -7.54
N PHE A 84 -11.42 -27.06 -7.63
CA PHE A 84 -12.63 -27.09 -6.81
C PHE A 84 -13.75 -27.77 -7.59
N SER A 85 -14.47 -28.66 -6.92
CA SER A 85 -15.61 -29.36 -7.50
C SER A 85 -16.75 -29.40 -6.49
N LEU A 86 -17.89 -28.81 -6.83
CA LEU A 86 -19.13 -28.97 -6.08
C LEU A 86 -19.95 -30.07 -6.75
N ALA A 87 -20.24 -31.15 -6.04
CA ALA A 87 -20.99 -32.28 -6.57
C ALA A 87 -22.25 -32.50 -5.76
N LYS A 88 -23.39 -32.47 -6.46
CA LYS A 88 -24.72 -32.75 -5.93
C LYS A 88 -24.76 -34.14 -5.26
N THR A 89 -25.41 -34.27 -4.11
CA THR A 89 -25.64 -35.59 -3.49
C THR A 89 -26.72 -36.37 -4.24
N GLY A 90 -26.74 -37.70 -4.08
CA GLY A 90 -27.76 -38.54 -4.73
C GLY A 90 -29.20 -38.22 -4.33
N THR A 91 -29.41 -37.56 -3.18
CA THR A 91 -30.72 -37.16 -2.66
C THR A 91 -31.16 -35.75 -3.09
N SER A 92 -30.23 -34.92 -3.57
CA SER A 92 -30.57 -33.57 -3.97
C SER A 92 -31.35 -33.60 -5.30
N THR A 93 -32.19 -32.60 -5.58
CA THR A 93 -32.90 -32.45 -6.87
C THR A 93 -32.30 -31.32 -7.72
N LEU A 94 -31.74 -30.30 -7.08
CA LEU A 94 -31.15 -29.14 -7.75
C LEU A 94 -29.62 -29.21 -7.83
N PRO A 95 -29.01 -28.60 -8.86
CA PRO A 95 -27.56 -28.56 -8.97
C PRO A 95 -26.89 -27.73 -7.86
N PRO A 96 -25.59 -27.87 -7.61
CA PRO A 96 -24.89 -27.05 -6.62
C PRO A 96 -24.95 -25.55 -6.97
N ILE A 97 -24.80 -24.73 -5.95
CA ILE A 97 -24.77 -23.27 -6.07
C ILE A 97 -23.53 -22.73 -5.37
N ILE A 98 -22.99 -21.61 -5.84
CA ILE A 98 -21.95 -20.84 -5.15
C ILE A 98 -22.20 -19.34 -5.35
N ASN A 99 -22.03 -18.55 -4.29
CA ASN A 99 -22.27 -17.10 -4.35
C ASN A 99 -20.96 -16.34 -4.52
N ALA A 100 -19.94 -16.69 -3.72
CA ALA A 100 -18.63 -16.07 -3.79
C ALA A 100 -17.53 -17.02 -3.33
N MET A 101 -16.31 -16.76 -3.79
CA MET A 101 -15.09 -17.34 -3.24
C MET A 101 -14.05 -16.25 -3.08
N GLU A 102 -13.54 -16.11 -1.86
CA GLU A 102 -12.48 -15.17 -1.50
C GLU A 102 -11.19 -15.94 -1.24
N ILE A 103 -10.07 -15.38 -1.71
CA ILE A 103 -8.75 -15.97 -1.55
C ILE A 103 -7.82 -14.91 -0.97
N TYR A 104 -7.27 -15.21 0.20
CA TYR A 104 -6.37 -14.33 0.92
C TYR A 104 -4.97 -14.92 0.91
N LYS A 105 -4.03 -14.23 0.28
CA LYS A 105 -2.61 -14.58 0.30
C LYS A 105 -1.98 -14.09 1.61
N VAL A 106 -1.24 -14.98 2.28
CA VAL A 106 -0.36 -14.60 3.39
C VAL A 106 0.82 -13.86 2.80
N ILE A 107 1.05 -12.64 3.27
CA ILE A 107 2.23 -11.86 2.93
C ILE A 107 3.09 -11.82 4.20
N ASP A 108 4.13 -12.65 4.21
CA ASP A 108 5.12 -12.63 5.29
C ASP A 108 6.09 -11.47 5.04
N PHE A 109 6.17 -10.53 5.99
CA PHE A 109 7.13 -9.44 5.96
C PHE A 109 8.29 -9.75 6.93
N PRO A 110 9.39 -10.38 6.46
CA PRO A 110 10.55 -10.65 7.32
C PRO A 110 11.34 -9.38 7.68
N GLN A 111 10.97 -8.24 7.09
CA GLN A 111 11.60 -6.94 7.30
C GLN A 111 11.07 -6.32 8.59
N SER A 112 11.94 -5.67 9.35
CA SER A 112 11.53 -4.81 10.46
C SER A 112 10.63 -3.68 9.95
N GLU A 113 9.67 -3.26 10.77
CA GLU A 113 8.83 -2.09 10.51
C GLU A 113 9.68 -0.81 10.47
N THR A 114 9.19 0.21 9.76
CA THR A 114 9.83 1.53 9.70
C THR A 114 9.95 2.11 11.10
N GLU A 115 11.06 2.81 11.36
CA GLU A 115 11.25 3.50 12.64
C GLU A 115 10.08 4.43 12.97
N GLN A 116 9.58 4.36 14.20
CA GLN A 116 8.29 4.95 14.56
C GLN A 116 8.29 6.48 14.40
N ASP A 117 9.39 7.15 14.74
CA ASP A 117 9.54 8.60 14.55
C ASP A 117 9.40 9.00 13.06
N ASP A 118 9.93 8.17 12.14
CA ASP A 118 9.81 8.42 10.71
C ASP A 118 8.36 8.18 10.23
N VAL A 119 7.66 7.17 10.78
CA VAL A 119 6.24 6.87 10.51
C VAL A 119 5.35 8.04 10.95
N ASP A 120 5.56 8.52 12.18
CA ASP A 120 4.77 9.61 12.75
C ASP A 120 5.00 10.91 11.96
N ALA A 121 6.26 11.22 11.68
CA ALA A 121 6.65 12.39 10.90
C ALA A 121 5.97 12.41 9.53
N ILE A 122 6.08 11.32 8.77
CA ILE A 122 5.54 11.28 7.40
C ILE A 122 4.01 11.25 7.37
N THR A 123 3.39 10.62 8.38
CA THR A 123 1.93 10.62 8.55
C THR A 123 1.43 12.03 8.89
N ASN A 124 2.15 12.76 9.74
CA ASN A 124 1.81 14.14 10.06
C ASN A 124 2.02 15.08 8.87
N ILE A 125 3.08 14.88 8.06
CA ILE A 125 3.29 15.61 6.80
C ILE A 125 2.14 15.33 5.82
N LYS A 126 1.74 14.06 5.67
CA LYS A 126 0.60 13.64 4.84
C LYS A 126 -0.65 14.41 5.23
N ASN A 127 -0.99 14.41 6.53
CA ASN A 127 -2.18 15.05 7.06
C ASN A 127 -2.13 16.58 6.93
N ALA A 128 -0.98 17.19 7.22
CA ALA A 128 -0.79 18.64 7.17
C ALA A 128 -0.98 19.21 5.75
N TYR A 129 -0.55 18.47 4.73
CA TYR A 129 -0.64 18.91 3.34
C TYR A 129 -1.78 18.26 2.55
N GLY A 130 -2.50 17.29 3.12
CA GLY A 130 -3.50 16.51 2.40
C GLY A 130 -2.90 15.73 1.22
N VAL A 131 -1.72 15.14 1.41
CA VAL A 131 -1.06 14.35 0.36
C VAL A 131 -1.87 13.08 0.09
N ASP A 132 -2.38 12.97 -1.14
CA ASP A 132 -3.13 11.80 -1.61
C ASP A 132 -2.31 11.01 -2.63
N ARG A 133 -1.75 9.88 -2.16
CA ARG A 133 -0.87 8.95 -2.90
C ARG A 133 -1.13 7.52 -2.38
N ASN A 134 -0.31 6.55 -2.78
CA ASN A 134 -0.30 5.18 -2.20
C ASN A 134 0.14 5.11 -0.72
N TRP A 135 0.07 6.21 0.03
CA TRP A 135 0.55 6.33 1.41
C TRP A 135 -0.42 5.68 2.39
N GLN A 136 -0.43 4.34 2.44
CA GLN A 136 -1.22 3.53 3.36
C GLN A 136 -0.34 2.40 3.92
N GLY A 137 -0.48 2.09 5.21
CA GLY A 137 0.33 1.07 5.88
C GLY A 137 1.69 1.60 6.34
N ASP A 138 2.71 0.74 6.28
CA ASP A 138 4.08 1.10 6.66
C ASP A 138 4.79 1.88 5.52
N PRO A 139 5.50 2.98 5.79
CA PRO A 139 6.08 3.83 4.74
C PRO A 139 7.20 3.19 3.92
N CYS A 140 8.07 2.39 4.54
CA CYS A 140 9.23 1.77 3.89
C CYS A 140 9.03 0.27 3.59
N GLY A 141 8.03 -0.36 4.20
CA GLY A 141 7.81 -1.79 4.23
C GLY A 141 6.42 -2.17 3.73
N PRO A 142 6.30 -3.23 2.93
CA PRO A 142 7.37 -3.94 2.22
C PRO A 142 8.08 -3.08 1.16
N VAL A 143 9.36 -3.37 0.87
CA VAL A 143 10.16 -2.69 -0.19
C VAL A 143 9.42 -2.61 -1.54
N ALA A 144 8.66 -3.66 -1.90
CA ALA A 144 7.92 -3.71 -3.16
C ALA A 144 6.74 -2.72 -3.23
N TYR A 145 6.30 -2.19 -2.08
CA TYR A 145 5.15 -1.29 -1.96
C TYR A 145 5.48 -0.04 -1.12
N ILE A 146 6.75 0.38 -1.15
CA ILE A 146 7.19 1.65 -0.54
C ILE A 146 6.30 2.81 -0.97
N TRP A 147 6.04 3.73 -0.05
CA TRP A 147 5.26 4.93 -0.34
C TRP A 147 5.91 5.77 -1.45
N GLU A 148 5.10 6.20 -2.41
CA GLU A 148 5.53 6.95 -3.59
C GLU A 148 6.21 8.26 -3.17
N GLY A 149 7.43 8.45 -3.67
CA GLY A 149 8.28 9.60 -3.35
C GLY A 149 9.16 9.39 -2.14
N LEU A 150 9.07 8.25 -1.45
CA LEU A 150 10.03 7.88 -0.41
C LEU A 150 11.15 6.99 -0.96
N ASN A 151 12.30 7.06 -0.30
CA ASN A 151 13.32 6.02 -0.35
C ASN A 151 13.83 5.77 1.08
N CYS A 152 14.15 4.53 1.40
CA CYS A 152 14.53 4.14 2.74
C CYS A 152 15.85 3.36 2.77
N SER A 153 16.59 3.49 3.87
CA SER A 153 17.74 2.62 4.16
C SER A 153 17.27 1.38 4.91
N TYR A 154 17.85 0.22 4.60
CA TYR A 154 17.49 -1.07 5.19
C TYR A 154 18.66 -1.74 5.92
N ASP A 155 19.70 -0.98 6.28
CA ASP A 155 20.87 -1.50 6.98
C ASP A 155 20.54 -1.98 8.41
N ASN A 156 19.49 -1.40 9.03
CA ASN A 156 18.90 -1.78 10.31
C ASN A 156 17.36 -1.60 10.21
N THR A 157 16.69 -1.15 11.28
CA THR A 157 15.31 -0.63 11.23
C THR A 157 15.17 0.34 10.05
N PRO A 158 14.22 0.14 9.13
CA PRO A 158 14.04 1.03 8.00
C PRO A 158 13.90 2.50 8.40
N ARG A 159 14.67 3.37 7.73
CA ARG A 159 14.66 4.83 7.95
C ARG A 159 14.44 5.57 6.63
N ILE A 160 13.65 6.63 6.63
CA ILE A 160 13.40 7.47 5.47
C ILE A 160 14.65 8.31 5.18
N THR A 161 15.19 8.15 3.97
CA THR A 161 16.39 8.87 3.50
C THR A 161 16.10 9.83 2.36
N SER A 162 14.97 9.68 1.68
CA SER A 162 14.52 10.59 0.62
C SER A 162 13.05 10.88 0.76
N LEU A 163 12.67 12.15 0.61
CA LEU A 163 11.29 12.61 0.53
C LEU A 163 11.13 13.52 -0.69
N ASN A 164 10.37 13.05 -1.67
CA ASN A 164 9.98 13.80 -2.86
C ASN A 164 8.49 14.14 -2.82
N LEU A 165 8.20 15.39 -2.50
CA LEU A 165 6.88 16.01 -2.60
C LEU A 165 6.87 17.13 -3.65
N SER A 166 7.73 17.03 -4.66
CA SER A 166 7.70 17.98 -5.77
C SER A 166 6.35 17.91 -6.49
N SER A 167 5.89 19.04 -7.02
CA SER A 167 4.64 19.14 -7.81
C SER A 167 3.40 18.52 -7.14
N SER A 168 3.32 18.59 -5.81
CA SER A 168 2.27 17.93 -5.02
C SER A 168 1.17 18.88 -4.55
N GLY A 169 1.13 20.10 -5.12
CA GLY A 169 0.14 21.11 -4.75
C GLY A 169 0.26 21.62 -3.32
N LEU A 170 1.42 21.45 -2.66
CA LEU A 170 1.59 21.84 -1.26
C LEU A 170 1.39 23.35 -1.10
N THR A 171 0.71 23.76 -0.02
CA THR A 171 0.48 25.17 0.34
C THR A 171 0.87 25.42 1.80
N GLY A 172 0.85 26.67 2.26
CA GLY A 172 1.22 27.01 3.64
C GLY A 172 2.74 27.08 3.85
N GLN A 173 3.20 26.80 5.07
CA GLN A 173 4.63 26.81 5.44
C GLN A 173 5.27 25.43 5.27
N ILE A 174 6.61 25.38 5.28
CA ILE A 174 7.34 24.11 5.39
C ILE A 174 7.08 23.51 6.78
N SER A 175 6.54 22.29 6.82
CA SER A 175 6.11 21.61 8.04
C SER A 175 7.28 21.24 8.93
N SER A 176 7.16 21.49 10.24
CA SER A 176 8.18 21.17 11.23
C SER A 176 8.40 19.67 11.42
N PHE A 177 7.41 18.82 11.12
CA PHE A 177 7.55 17.36 11.20
C PHE A 177 8.70 16.81 10.34
N ILE A 178 9.15 17.57 9.33
CA ILE A 178 10.35 17.21 8.54
C ILE A 178 11.61 17.11 9.44
N SER A 179 11.67 17.79 10.58
CA SER A 179 12.82 17.70 11.51
C SER A 179 12.99 16.34 12.15
N GLU A 180 11.93 15.54 12.23
CA GLU A 180 11.92 14.21 12.84
C GLU A 180 12.56 13.16 11.92
N LEU A 181 12.62 13.43 10.59
CA LEU A 181 13.29 12.60 9.60
C LEU A 181 14.83 12.77 9.67
N THR A 182 15.43 12.34 10.78
CA THR A 182 16.85 12.60 11.11
C THR A 182 17.86 11.96 10.16
N MET A 183 17.44 10.91 9.44
CA MET A 183 18.24 10.24 8.42
C MET A 183 18.02 10.78 7.00
N LEU A 184 17.20 11.83 6.85
CA LEU A 184 16.86 12.41 5.55
C LEU A 184 18.08 12.99 4.84
N GLN A 185 18.37 12.50 3.64
CA GLN A 185 19.47 12.92 2.79
C GLN A 185 19.00 13.74 1.58
N TYR A 186 17.79 13.49 1.10
CA TYR A 186 17.21 14.17 -0.06
C TYR A 186 15.82 14.70 0.29
N LEU A 187 15.63 16.01 0.16
CA LEU A 187 14.33 16.66 0.32
C LEU A 187 14.02 17.50 -0.92
N ASP A 188 12.96 17.12 -1.63
CA ASP A 188 12.44 17.88 -2.77
C ASP A 188 11.02 18.33 -2.52
N LEU A 189 10.86 19.63 -2.34
CA LEU A 189 9.57 20.32 -2.21
C LEU A 189 9.34 21.27 -3.39
N SER A 190 10.04 21.09 -4.51
CA SER A 190 9.99 22.01 -5.63
C SER A 190 8.65 22.00 -6.37
N ASN A 191 8.33 23.07 -7.09
CA ASN A 191 7.09 23.20 -7.87
C ASN A 191 5.82 23.10 -7.01
N ASN A 192 5.82 23.73 -5.83
CA ASN A 192 4.66 23.84 -4.97
C ASN A 192 4.29 25.31 -4.73
N SER A 193 3.29 25.55 -3.89
CA SER A 193 2.86 26.89 -3.47
C SER A 193 3.21 27.18 -2.01
N LEU A 194 4.31 26.59 -1.51
CA LEU A 194 4.80 26.84 -0.15
C LEU A 194 5.24 28.30 0.00
N SER A 195 5.02 28.86 1.18
CA SER A 195 5.16 30.28 1.52
C SER A 195 5.76 30.47 2.91
N GLY A 196 6.07 31.71 3.27
CA GLY A 196 6.77 32.03 4.53
C GLY A 196 8.29 31.86 4.45
N SER A 197 8.96 31.97 5.59
CA SER A 197 10.42 31.85 5.71
C SER A 197 10.90 30.41 5.75
N LEU A 198 12.16 30.19 5.34
CA LEU A 198 12.82 28.90 5.56
C LEU A 198 13.01 28.69 7.07
N PRO A 199 12.53 27.58 7.64
CA PRO A 199 12.64 27.32 9.07
C PRO A 199 14.04 26.85 9.46
N ASP A 200 14.49 27.24 10.66
CA ASP A 200 15.85 26.94 11.14
C ASP A 200 16.11 25.45 11.37
N PHE A 201 15.08 24.63 11.61
CA PHE A 201 15.25 23.18 11.79
C PHE A 201 15.92 22.50 10.57
N LEU A 202 15.82 23.10 9.37
CA LEU A 202 16.49 22.58 8.17
C LEU A 202 18.02 22.56 8.34
N THR A 203 18.57 23.42 9.20
CA THR A 203 20.00 23.40 9.56
C THR A 203 20.38 22.21 10.44
N GLN A 204 19.42 21.67 11.20
CA GLN A 204 19.63 20.57 12.15
C GLN A 204 19.63 19.20 11.46
N LEU A 205 19.13 19.10 10.23
CA LEU A 205 19.16 17.88 9.41
C LEU A 205 20.59 17.63 8.89
N GLN A 206 21.44 17.07 9.76
CA GLN A 206 22.86 16.83 9.47
C GLN A 206 23.10 15.89 8.28
N SER A 207 22.20 14.92 8.10
CA SER A 207 22.26 13.95 6.99
C SER A 207 21.88 14.54 5.64
N LEU A 208 21.26 15.73 5.61
CA LEU A 208 20.69 16.31 4.39
C LEU A 208 21.76 16.76 3.41
N LYS A 209 21.78 16.17 2.21
CA LYS A 209 22.74 16.46 1.15
C LYS A 209 22.12 17.26 0.01
N VAL A 210 20.80 17.15 -0.18
CA VAL A 210 20.08 17.88 -1.22
C VAL A 210 18.81 18.47 -0.66
N LEU A 211 18.65 19.79 -0.85
CA LEU A 211 17.44 20.52 -0.52
C LEU A 211 16.97 21.30 -1.76
N ASN A 212 15.89 20.85 -2.37
CA ASN A 212 15.29 21.49 -3.53
C ASN A 212 13.97 22.19 -3.18
N LEU A 213 13.99 23.52 -3.25
CA LEU A 213 12.87 24.40 -2.91
C LEU A 213 12.47 25.31 -4.09
N VAL A 214 12.99 25.01 -5.29
CA VAL A 214 12.73 25.80 -6.52
C VAL A 214 11.22 25.85 -6.79
N ASN A 215 10.76 26.94 -7.39
CA ASN A 215 9.35 27.07 -7.75
C ASN A 215 8.37 26.97 -6.59
N ASN A 216 8.67 27.70 -5.51
CA ASN A 216 7.73 28.04 -4.42
C ASN A 216 7.56 29.56 -4.27
N ASN A 217 6.81 29.99 -3.26
CA ASN A 217 6.53 31.38 -2.84
C ASN A 217 7.21 31.74 -1.51
N LEU A 218 8.36 31.12 -1.21
CA LEU A 218 9.14 31.34 0.01
C LEU A 218 9.77 32.75 0.04
N THR A 219 9.78 33.35 1.22
CA THR A 219 10.28 34.71 1.50
C THR A 219 11.30 34.71 2.64
N GLY A 220 11.86 35.86 3.00
CA GLY A 220 12.82 35.97 4.10
C GLY A 220 14.25 35.48 3.77
N PRO A 221 15.18 35.60 4.72
CA PRO A 221 16.57 35.19 4.52
C PRO A 221 16.73 33.67 4.53
N VAL A 222 17.80 33.18 3.87
CA VAL A 222 18.23 31.79 4.01
C VAL A 222 18.99 31.65 5.34
N PRO A 223 18.64 30.67 6.20
CA PRO A 223 19.37 30.41 7.45
C PRO A 223 20.88 30.25 7.21
N GLY A 224 21.70 30.87 8.06
CA GLY A 224 23.17 30.91 7.91
C GLY A 224 23.80 29.52 7.78
N GLY A 225 23.34 28.55 8.58
CA GLY A 225 23.83 27.18 8.53
C GLY A 225 23.59 26.49 7.18
N LEU A 226 22.51 26.80 6.46
CA LEU A 226 22.29 26.26 5.11
C LEU A 226 23.25 26.90 4.09
N VAL A 227 23.55 28.19 4.26
CA VAL A 227 24.51 28.91 3.41
C VAL A 227 25.93 28.36 3.62
N GLU A 228 26.34 28.14 4.87
CA GLU A 228 27.64 27.57 5.21
C GLU A 228 27.80 26.16 4.64
N ARG A 229 26.86 25.26 4.91
CA ARG A 229 26.86 23.90 4.36
C ARG A 229 26.88 23.87 2.84
N SER A 230 26.19 24.81 2.19
CA SER A 230 26.22 24.95 0.74
C SER A 230 27.58 25.43 0.21
N LYS A 231 28.22 26.38 0.88
CA LYS A 231 29.58 26.86 0.52
C LYS A 231 30.64 25.77 0.70
N GLU A 232 30.50 24.94 1.73
CA GLU A 232 31.40 23.82 2.02
C GLU A 232 31.16 22.62 1.09
N GLY A 233 30.08 22.62 0.30
CA GLY A 233 29.73 21.53 -0.60
C GLY A 233 29.07 20.33 0.08
N SER A 234 28.78 20.40 1.38
CA SER A 234 28.06 19.34 2.11
C SER A 234 26.55 19.33 1.83
N LEU A 235 26.00 20.45 1.32
CA LEU A 235 24.59 20.59 0.94
C LEU A 235 24.41 21.21 -0.46
N SER A 236 23.71 20.53 -1.34
CA SER A 236 23.18 21.11 -2.57
C SER A 236 21.85 21.84 -2.28
N LEU A 237 21.91 23.17 -2.19
CA LEU A 237 20.75 24.02 -1.95
C LEU A 237 20.22 24.64 -3.24
N ARG A 238 18.95 24.37 -3.61
CA ARG A 238 18.30 24.91 -4.81
C ARG A 238 17.12 25.80 -4.44
N LEU A 239 17.19 27.09 -4.81
CA LEU A 239 16.21 28.14 -4.51
C LEU A 239 15.94 29.03 -5.73
N LYS A 240 14.80 29.75 -5.76
CA LYS A 240 14.54 30.81 -6.75
C LYS A 240 15.48 32.00 -6.50
N LYS A 241 16.09 32.53 -7.57
CA LYS A 241 17.01 33.70 -7.54
C LYS A 241 16.42 34.98 -6.92
N LYS A 242 15.09 35.16 -6.91
CA LYS A 242 14.43 36.42 -6.52
C LYS A 242 14.13 36.56 -5.02
N SER A 243 14.34 35.50 -4.22
CA SER A 243 14.00 35.50 -2.79
C SER A 243 15.13 35.96 -1.87
N ILE A 244 16.24 36.50 -2.39
CA ILE A 244 17.44 36.66 -1.56
C ILE A 244 18.06 38.04 -1.72
N GLY A 245 18.08 38.80 -0.62
CA GLY A 245 18.98 39.93 -0.39
C GLY A 245 20.44 39.46 -0.24
N LEU A 246 20.95 38.76 -1.25
CA LEU A 246 22.34 38.34 -1.32
C LEU A 246 23.16 39.53 -1.79
N ASN A 247 24.00 40.03 -0.88
CA ASN A 247 25.15 40.82 -1.24
C ASN A 247 26.03 40.00 -2.21
N ALA A 248 26.65 40.68 -3.18
CA ALA A 248 27.16 40.14 -4.46
C ALA A 248 28.22 39.01 -4.42
N SER A 249 28.49 38.40 -3.27
CA SER A 249 29.56 37.41 -3.04
C SER A 249 29.12 35.93 -3.17
N LEU A 250 27.84 35.65 -3.41
CA LEU A 250 27.27 34.28 -3.45
C LEU A 250 26.93 33.82 -4.88
N LYS A 251 27.87 33.99 -5.82
CA LYS A 251 27.73 33.55 -7.22
C LYS A 251 27.81 32.04 -7.45
N TYR A 252 28.13 31.23 -6.43
CA TYR A 252 28.50 29.81 -6.63
C TYR A 252 27.42 28.77 -6.29
N ALA A 253 26.22 29.17 -5.84
CA ALA A 253 25.14 28.22 -5.49
C ALA A 253 24.16 27.91 -6.64
N PHE A 254 24.39 28.42 -7.86
CA PHE A 254 23.44 28.28 -8.97
C PHE A 254 24.09 27.57 -10.16
N PHE A 255 23.75 26.29 -10.38
CA PHE A 255 23.93 25.68 -11.69
C PHE A 255 22.86 26.22 -12.66
N PRO A 256 23.19 26.40 -13.95
CA PRO A 256 22.20 26.77 -14.95
C PRO A 256 21.23 25.62 -15.21
N LEU A 257 20.04 25.99 -15.67
CA LEU A 257 18.98 25.11 -16.18
C LEU A 257 19.50 24.17 -17.27
#